data_AF-A0A1A9ZTF4-F1
#
_entry.id   AF-A0A1A9ZTF4-F1
#
_cell.length_a   1.000
_cell.length_b   1.000
_cell.length_c   1.000
_cell.angle_alpha   90.00
_cell.angle_beta   90.00
_cell.angle_gamma   90.00
#
_symmetry.space_group_name_H-M   'P 1'
#
loop_
_entity.id
_entity.type
_entity.pdbx_description
1 polymer ?
#
loop_
_entity_poly.entity_id
_entity_poly.type
_entity_poly.pdbx_seq_one_letter_code
_entity_poly.pdbx_strand_id
1 'polypeptide(L)'
;MSARTLLLLGVCMPCVKQNVSKIRIRRMELDTNLNMYFKKDEFLFAHDPEKMCKTGDVVLIRELAQRLTRLTTHKVEKVVYSLGDITDPITGKKVVVGKYRDDIEEANLLFGKSTKGFDYSKSIPRGRLEDTKDFTHGETYIKYHEDGTEQPFAV
;
A
#
# COMPACT_ATOMS: atom_id res chain seq x y z
N MET A 1 -6.52 -29.77 12.03
CA MET A 1 -5.25 -29.30 11.43
C MET A 1 -5.53 -27.99 10.71
N SER A 2 -5.05 -26.85 11.23
CA SER A 2 -5.22 -25.56 10.56
C SER A 2 -4.47 -25.61 9.23
N ALA A 3 -5.16 -25.37 8.11
CA ALA A 3 -4.50 -25.19 6.83
C ALA A 3 -3.44 -24.09 7.00
N ARG A 4 -2.18 -24.40 6.66
CA ARG A 4 -1.14 -23.36 6.57
C ARG A 4 -1.58 -22.39 5.49
N THR A 5 -1.87 -21.15 5.87
CA THR A 5 -2.26 -20.08 4.95
C THR A 5 -1.07 -19.73 4.07
N LEU A 6 -1.01 -20.38 2.90
CA LEU A 6 0.06 -20.19 1.91
C LEU A 6 0.10 -18.75 1.36
N LEU A 7 -1.04 -18.07 1.32
CA LEU A 7 -1.18 -16.73 0.75
C LEU A 7 -1.97 -15.81 1.69
N LEU A 8 -1.47 -14.60 1.87
CA LEU A 8 -2.09 -13.56 2.70
C LEU A 8 -2.11 -12.24 1.91
N LEU A 9 -3.17 -11.46 2.11
CA LEU A 9 -3.31 -10.12 1.53
C LEU A 9 -3.17 -9.09 2.66
N GLY A 10 -2.38 -8.06 2.42
CA GLY A 10 -2.16 -7.00 3.40
C GLY A 10 -1.84 -5.67 2.75
N VAL A 11 -1.61 -4.67 3.59
CA VAL A 11 -1.20 -3.33 3.18
C VAL A 11 0.25 -3.11 3.57
N CYS A 12 1.06 -2.61 2.63
CA CYS A 12 2.44 -2.24 2.89
C CYS A 12 2.49 -1.03 3.83
N MET A 13 3.24 -1.18 4.92
CA MET A 13 3.48 -0.17 5.94
C MET A 13 4.90 0.36 5.79
N PRO A 14 5.19 1.59 6.23
CA PRO A 14 6.54 2.13 6.20
C PRO A 14 7.49 1.23 7.02
N CYS A 15 8.66 0.96 6.46
CA CYS A 15 9.68 0.11 7.08
C CYS A 15 11.08 0.69 6.87
N VAL A 16 11.87 0.73 7.95
CA VAL A 16 13.26 1.20 7.91
C VAL A 16 14.22 0.09 7.43
N LYS A 17 13.79 -1.18 7.46
CA LYS A 17 14.66 -2.31 7.14
C LYS A 17 14.88 -2.43 5.64
N GLN A 18 16.13 -2.64 5.24
CA GLN A 18 16.48 -2.90 3.85
C GLN A 18 16.01 -4.31 3.42
N ASN A 19 15.62 -4.45 2.15
CA ASN A 19 15.22 -5.71 1.49
C ASN A 19 14.01 -6.43 2.11
N VAL A 20 13.25 -5.73 2.96
CA VAL A 20 12.12 -6.27 3.69
C VAL A 20 11.01 -5.23 3.77
N SER A 21 9.80 -5.64 3.42
CA SER A 21 8.60 -4.82 3.51
C SER A 21 7.76 -5.25 4.72
N LYS A 22 7.32 -4.28 5.53
CA LYS A 22 6.41 -4.53 6.67
C LYS A 22 4.98 -4.51 6.16
N ILE A 23 4.23 -5.56 6.43
CA ILE A 23 2.88 -5.74 5.88
C ILE A 23 1.90 -5.92 7.00
N ARG A 24 0.85 -5.10 6.97
CA ARG A 24 -0.27 -5.17 7.89
C ARG A 24 -1.37 -6.04 7.29
N ILE A 25 -1.67 -7.14 7.97
CA ILE A 25 -2.77 -8.03 7.65
C ILE A 25 -3.89 -7.75 8.64
N ARG A 26 -5.09 -7.54 8.12
CA ARG A 26 -6.28 -7.30 8.94
C ARG A 26 -7.14 -8.55 8.97
N ARG A 27 -7.24 -9.17 10.14
CA ARG A 27 -8.11 -10.32 10.39
C ARG A 27 -9.37 -9.88 11.13
N MET A 28 -10.44 -10.62 10.97
CA MET A 28 -11.67 -10.45 11.75
C MET A 28 -11.65 -11.46 12.90
N GLU A 29 -11.57 -10.98 14.13
CA GLU A 29 -11.63 -11.80 15.34
C GLU A 29 -13.02 -11.68 15.97
N LEU A 30 -13.62 -12.82 16.32
CA LEU A 30 -14.93 -12.87 16.96
C LEU A 30 -14.77 -12.58 18.46
N ASP A 31 -15.43 -11.55 18.96
CA ASP A 31 -15.67 -11.38 20.39
C ASP A 31 -16.90 -12.20 20.77
N THR A 32 -16.72 -13.21 21.63
CA THR A 32 -17.78 -14.13 22.08
C THR A 32 -18.75 -13.49 23.08
N ASN A 33 -18.37 -12.40 23.74
CA ASN A 33 -19.26 -11.70 24.68
C ASN A 33 -20.29 -10.86 23.93
N LEU A 34 -19.84 -10.23 22.83
CA LEU A 34 -20.67 -9.36 21.99
C LEU A 34 -21.24 -10.09 20.76
N ASN A 35 -20.74 -11.30 20.47
CA ASN A 35 -21.00 -12.05 19.25
C ASN A 35 -20.79 -11.21 17.97
N MET A 36 -19.72 -10.40 17.97
CA MET A 36 -19.40 -9.44 16.90
C MET A 36 -17.95 -9.59 16.47
N TYR A 37 -17.69 -9.43 15.17
CA TYR A 37 -16.33 -9.46 14.63
C TYR A 37 -15.67 -8.09 14.68
N PHE A 38 -14.47 -8.04 15.24
CA PHE A 38 -13.63 -6.85 15.29
C PHE A 38 -12.39 -7.02 14.43
N LYS A 39 -11.90 -5.89 13.91
CA LYS A 39 -10.68 -5.85 13.10
C LYS A 39 -9.47 -5.94 14.01
N LYS A 40 -8.62 -6.94 13.80
CA LYS A 40 -7.32 -7.10 14.44
C LYS A 40 -6.22 -7.05 13.41
N ASP A 41 -5.29 -6.14 13.64
CA ASP A 41 -4.14 -5.94 12.77
C ASP A 41 -2.96 -6.79 13.25
N GLU A 42 -2.39 -7.57 12.33
CA GLU A 42 -1.18 -8.37 12.51
C GLU A 42 -0.10 -7.83 11.58
N PHE A 43 1.16 -7.76 12.04
CA PHE A 43 2.27 -7.25 11.24
C PHE A 43 3.25 -8.37 10.92
N LEU A 44 3.44 -8.63 9.63
CA LEU A 44 4.41 -9.60 9.13
C LEU A 44 5.50 -8.90 8.31
N PHE A 45 6.67 -9.51 8.27
CA PHE A 45 7.77 -9.06 7.43
C PHE A 45 7.91 -9.98 6.22
N ALA A 46 7.84 -9.38 5.04
CA ALA A 46 8.00 -10.08 3.78
C ALA A 46 9.31 -9.66 3.11
N HIS A 47 10.00 -10.65 2.53
CA HIS A 47 11.18 -10.41 1.73
C HIS A 47 10.81 -9.69 0.43
N ASP A 48 11.47 -8.56 0.19
CA ASP A 48 11.27 -7.67 -0.96
C ASP A 48 12.61 -6.99 -1.30
N PRO A 49 13.55 -7.69 -1.97
CA PRO A 49 14.88 -7.16 -2.25
C PRO A 49 14.85 -6.03 -3.29
N GLU A 50 13.90 -6.08 -4.22
CA GLU A 50 13.73 -5.09 -5.29
C GLU A 50 12.92 -3.86 -4.84
N LYS A 51 12.40 -3.87 -3.59
CA LYS A 51 11.48 -2.85 -3.06
C LYS A 51 10.34 -2.55 -4.03
N MET A 52 9.72 -3.61 -4.56
CA MET A 52 8.58 -3.46 -5.47
C MET A 52 7.38 -2.84 -4.76
N CYS A 53 7.23 -3.08 -3.45
CA CYS A 53 6.15 -2.52 -2.66
C CYS A 53 6.50 -1.12 -2.18
N LYS A 54 5.60 -0.17 -2.42
CA LYS A 54 5.66 1.16 -1.80
C LYS A 54 4.64 1.25 -0.67
N THR A 55 4.82 2.24 0.20
CA THR A 55 3.93 2.45 1.34
C THR A 55 2.48 2.66 0.87
N GLY A 56 1.53 1.98 1.54
CA GLY A 56 0.11 2.06 1.24
C GLY A 56 -0.39 1.14 0.12
N ASP A 57 0.49 0.40 -0.56
CA ASP A 57 0.08 -0.59 -1.55
C ASP A 57 -0.65 -1.78 -0.92
N VAL A 58 -1.62 -2.32 -1.65
CA VAL A 58 -2.24 -3.62 -1.31
C VAL A 58 -1.44 -4.72 -1.99
N VAL A 59 -0.89 -5.62 -1.19
CA VAL A 59 0.11 -6.60 -1.61
C VAL A 59 -0.33 -8.01 -1.25
N LEU A 60 0.01 -8.96 -2.13
CA LEU A 60 -0.15 -10.38 -1.90
C LEU A 60 1.20 -10.96 -1.46
N ILE A 61 1.20 -11.65 -0.33
CA ILE A 61 2.39 -12.33 0.18
C ILE A 61 2.18 -13.83 0.28
N ARG A 62 3.30 -14.54 0.12
CA ARG A 62 3.35 -15.99 0.22
C ARG A 62 4.26 -16.41 1.35
N GLU A 63 3.86 -17.43 2.12
CA GLU A 63 4.73 -18.03 3.12
C GLU A 63 5.95 -18.68 2.44
N LEU A 64 7.14 -18.48 3.00
CA LEU A 64 8.37 -19.12 2.50
C LEU A 64 8.47 -20.56 3.04
N ALA A 65 8.92 -21.49 2.21
CA ALA A 65 9.17 -22.88 2.63
C ALA A 65 10.21 -22.96 3.76
N GLN A 66 11.22 -22.10 3.71
CA GLN A 66 12.23 -21.91 4.76
C GLN A 66 12.28 -20.43 5.15
N ARG A 67 12.21 -20.15 6.45
CA ARG A 67 12.33 -18.78 6.97
C ARG A 67 13.75 -18.28 6.73
N LEU A 68 13.89 -17.17 6.00
CA LEU A 68 15.18 -16.52 5.70
C LEU A 68 15.84 -15.98 6.98
N THR A 69 15.04 -15.39 7.86
CA THR A 69 15.49 -14.80 9.12
C THR A 69 14.42 -15.02 10.18
N ARG A 70 14.74 -14.80 11.46
CA ARG A 70 13.77 -14.94 12.57
C ARG A 70 12.46 -14.17 12.33
N LEU A 71 12.55 -13.00 11.68
CA LEU A 71 11.41 -12.11 11.45
C LEU A 71 10.81 -12.26 10.03
N THR A 72 11.64 -12.57 9.04
CA THR A 72 11.24 -12.66 7.63
C THR A 72 10.69 -14.05 7.33
N THR A 73 9.35 -14.15 7.33
CA THR A 73 8.62 -15.41 7.19
C THR A 73 7.95 -15.55 5.82
N HIS A 74 7.66 -14.43 5.16
CA HIS A 74 6.94 -14.41 3.89
C HIS A 74 7.80 -13.78 2.80
N LYS A 75 7.39 -13.94 1.54
CA LYS A 75 7.89 -13.18 0.39
C LYS A 75 6.75 -12.39 -0.25
N VAL A 76 7.07 -11.24 -0.82
CA VAL A 76 6.14 -10.52 -1.68
C VAL A 76 5.98 -11.29 -2.98
N GLU A 77 4.74 -11.58 -3.36
CA GLU A 77 4.44 -12.25 -4.63
C GLU A 77 4.05 -11.24 -5.72
N LYS A 78 3.15 -10.31 -5.38
CA LYS A 78 2.72 -9.24 -6.29
C LYS A 78 2.10 -8.06 -5.56
N VAL A 79 2.22 -6.89 -6.16
CA VAL A 79 1.40 -5.72 -5.81
C VAL A 79 0.04 -5.88 -6.52
N VAL A 80 -1.05 -5.92 -5.75
CA VAL A 80 -2.41 -6.10 -6.29
C VAL A 80 -3.02 -4.75 -6.66
N TYR A 81 -2.92 -3.79 -5.73
CA TYR A 81 -3.40 -2.43 -5.97
C TYR A 81 -2.35 -1.43 -5.54
N SER A 82 -1.92 -0.60 -6.49
CA SER A 82 -1.06 0.53 -6.19
C SER A 82 -1.85 1.66 -5.54
N LEU A 83 -1.25 2.33 -4.56
CA LEU A 83 -1.84 3.52 -3.96
C LEU A 83 -1.99 4.62 -5.04
N GLY A 84 -3.18 5.21 -5.15
CA GLY A 84 -3.44 6.34 -6.07
C GLY A 84 -3.76 5.96 -7.52
N ASP A 85 -3.33 4.79 -7.99
CA ASP A 85 -3.52 4.33 -9.38
C ASP A 85 -4.16 2.95 -9.47
N ILE A 86 -5.31 2.80 -8.83
CA ILE A 86 -6.08 1.56 -8.83
C ILE A 86 -6.59 1.23 -10.24
N THR A 87 -6.32 0.02 -10.67
CA THR A 87 -6.90 -0.59 -11.88
C THR A 87 -8.00 -1.55 -11.45
N ASP A 88 -9.17 -1.45 -12.06
CA ASP A 88 -10.24 -2.43 -11.90
C ASP A 88 -9.78 -3.79 -12.45
N PRO A 89 -9.77 -4.86 -11.65
CA PRO A 89 -9.31 -6.17 -12.09
C PRO A 89 -10.21 -6.81 -13.16
N ILE A 90 -11.47 -6.37 -13.30
CA ILE A 90 -12.43 -6.95 -14.26
C ILE A 90 -12.26 -6.28 -15.63
N THR A 91 -12.27 -4.95 -15.68
CA THR A 91 -12.25 -4.20 -16.94
C THR A 91 -10.85 -3.76 -17.37
N GLY A 92 -9.87 -3.77 -16.46
CA GLY A 92 -8.53 -3.23 -16.71
C GLY A 92 -8.48 -1.70 -16.78
N LYS A 93 -9.61 -1.00 -16.57
CA LYS A 93 -9.68 0.46 -16.58
C LYS A 93 -9.23 1.05 -15.26
N LYS A 94 -8.71 2.28 -15.30
CA LYS A 94 -8.36 3.02 -14.09
C LYS A 94 -9.61 3.57 -13.41
N VAL A 95 -9.66 3.43 -12.09
CA VAL A 95 -10.81 3.84 -11.28
C VAL A 95 -10.39 4.86 -10.25
N VAL A 96 -11.28 5.81 -10.01
CA VAL A 96 -11.17 6.77 -8.93
C VAL A 96 -12.38 6.59 -8.04
N VAL A 97 -12.14 6.04 -6.85
CA VAL A 97 -13.18 5.68 -5.86
C VAL A 97 -14.18 4.66 -6.44
N GLY A 98 -15.23 5.13 -7.10
CA GLY A 98 -16.28 4.30 -7.68
C GLY A 98 -16.67 4.68 -9.11
N LYS A 99 -15.85 5.50 -9.79
CA LYS A 99 -16.07 5.93 -11.17
C LYS A 99 -14.84 5.62 -12.02
N TYR A 100 -15.05 5.21 -13.28
CA TYR A 100 -13.96 5.07 -14.22
C TYR A 100 -13.40 6.45 -14.60
N ARG A 101 -12.09 6.53 -14.84
CA ARG A 101 -11.45 7.79 -15.27
C ARG A 101 -12.05 8.28 -16.59
N ASP A 102 -12.29 7.36 -17.53
CA ASP A 102 -12.90 7.64 -18.84
C ASP A 102 -14.26 8.36 -18.68
N ASP A 103 -15.16 7.83 -17.84
CA ASP A 103 -16.48 8.42 -17.61
C ASP A 103 -16.38 9.83 -17.01
N ILE A 104 -15.40 10.07 -16.15
CA ILE A 104 -15.13 11.40 -15.58
C ILE A 104 -14.67 12.36 -16.67
N GLU A 105 -13.82 11.90 -17.59
CA GLU A 105 -13.35 12.70 -18.72
C GLU A 105 -14.47 13.03 -19.71
N GLU A 106 -15.32 12.06 -20.03
CA GLU A 106 -16.51 12.26 -20.88
C GLU A 106 -17.49 13.26 -20.26
N ALA A 107 -17.77 13.12 -18.95
CA ALA A 107 -18.61 14.08 -18.23
C ALA A 107 -17.98 15.48 -18.22
N ASN A 108 -16.68 15.59 -17.99
CA ASN A 108 -15.97 16.87 -18.04
C ASN A 108 -16.00 17.50 -19.44
N LEU A 109 -16.00 16.70 -20.51
CA LEU A 109 -16.13 17.21 -21.87
C LEU A 109 -17.54 17.75 -22.13
N LEU A 110 -18.58 17.04 -21.67
CA LEU A 110 -19.98 17.43 -21.82
C LEU A 110 -20.34 18.70 -21.04
N PHE A 111 -19.89 18.81 -19.80
CA PHE A 111 -20.23 19.92 -18.90
C PHE A 111 -19.20 21.06 -18.92
N GLY A 112 -18.11 20.91 -19.66
CA GLY A 112 -16.99 21.85 -19.75
C GLY A 112 -15.88 21.55 -18.73
N LYS A 113 -14.64 21.41 -19.22
CA LYS A 113 -13.47 21.17 -18.37
C LYS A 113 -13.15 22.42 -17.55
N SER A 114 -13.13 22.26 -16.22
CA SER A 114 -12.59 23.28 -15.33
C SER A 114 -11.07 23.40 -15.49
N THR A 115 -10.56 24.64 -15.55
CA THR A 115 -9.11 24.91 -15.60
C THR A 115 -8.38 24.46 -14.34
N LYS A 116 -9.10 24.32 -13.21
CA LYS A 116 -8.57 23.81 -11.93
C LYS A 116 -8.78 22.31 -11.73
N GLY A 117 -9.40 21.63 -12.70
CA GLY A 117 -9.66 20.19 -12.63
C GLY A 117 -8.36 19.39 -12.64
N PHE A 118 -8.36 18.24 -11.95
CA PHE A 118 -7.22 17.33 -11.99
C PHE A 118 -7.15 16.61 -13.34
N ASP A 119 -5.98 16.63 -13.97
CA ASP A 119 -5.73 16.05 -15.29
C ASP A 119 -4.90 14.77 -15.14
N TYR A 120 -5.55 13.61 -15.27
CA TYR A 120 -4.91 12.30 -15.10
C TYR A 120 -3.87 11.99 -16.20
N SER A 121 -3.98 12.63 -17.37
CA SER A 121 -3.03 12.41 -18.47
C SER A 121 -1.64 12.99 -18.18
N LYS A 122 -1.57 14.03 -17.35
CA LYS A 122 -0.33 14.72 -16.97
C LYS A 122 0.23 14.24 -15.64
N SER A 123 -0.53 13.45 -14.88
CA SER A 123 -0.10 13.00 -13.56
C SER A 123 0.91 11.86 -13.67
N ILE A 124 2.02 12.00 -12.94
CA ILE A 124 2.98 10.91 -12.68
C ILE A 124 2.26 9.80 -11.89
N PRO A 125 2.63 8.51 -12.05
CA PRO A 125 2.12 7.45 -11.19
C PRO A 125 2.21 7.81 -9.70
N ARG A 126 1.22 7.46 -8.89
CA ARG A 126 1.01 7.89 -7.48
C ARG A 126 0.75 9.39 -7.28
N GLY A 127 1.05 10.24 -8.24
CA GLY A 127 0.79 11.67 -8.23
C GLY A 127 1.30 12.35 -6.95
N ARG A 128 0.45 13.18 -6.33
CA ARG A 128 0.80 13.88 -5.07
C ARG A 128 1.06 12.95 -3.88
N LEU A 129 0.66 11.68 -3.95
CA LEU A 129 0.75 10.78 -2.79
C LEU A 129 2.19 10.33 -2.50
N GLU A 130 3.08 10.39 -3.51
CA GLU A 130 4.46 9.90 -3.44
C GLU A 130 5.35 10.64 -2.42
N ASP A 131 4.98 11.85 -1.99
CA ASP A 131 5.71 12.65 -0.99
C ASP A 131 4.87 13.02 0.25
N THR A 132 3.58 12.67 0.26
CA THR A 132 2.66 13.03 1.37
C THR A 132 2.37 11.84 2.27
N LYS A 133 2.11 10.66 1.69
CA LYS A 133 1.74 9.43 2.42
C LYS A 133 2.68 8.27 2.16
N ASP A 134 3.52 8.43 1.16
CA ASP A 134 4.58 7.54 0.80
C ASP A 134 5.89 8.29 1.03
N PHE A 135 6.84 7.65 1.69
CA PHE A 135 8.20 8.19 1.87
C PHE A 135 9.23 7.13 1.44
N THR A 136 8.77 6.10 0.72
CA THR A 136 9.59 4.91 0.41
C THR A 136 10.73 5.22 -0.56
N HIS A 137 10.66 6.35 -1.27
CA HIS A 137 11.69 6.83 -2.19
C HIS A 137 12.91 7.44 -1.45
N GLY A 138 12.72 7.97 -0.25
CA GLY A 138 13.79 8.60 0.55
C GLY A 138 14.41 7.64 1.55
N GLU A 139 15.67 7.89 1.92
CA GLU A 139 16.29 7.18 3.05
C GLU A 139 15.75 7.75 4.36
N THR A 140 14.94 6.96 5.06
CA THR A 140 14.43 7.34 6.39
C THR A 140 15.54 7.22 7.44
N TYR A 141 15.68 8.23 8.30
CA TYR A 141 16.68 8.25 9.37
C TYR A 141 16.05 8.65 10.71
N ILE A 142 16.69 8.27 11.82
CA ILE A 142 16.25 8.67 13.16
C ILE A 142 16.80 10.06 13.44
N LYS A 143 15.91 11.00 13.81
CA LYS A 143 16.31 12.35 14.22
C LYS A 143 16.72 12.34 15.69
N TYR A 144 17.99 12.64 15.95
CA TYR A 144 18.54 12.68 17.31
C TYR A 144 18.45 14.07 17.96
N HIS A 145 18.36 15.14 17.17
CA HIS A 145 18.36 16.53 17.65
C HIS A 145 17.32 17.39 16.94
N GLU A 146 16.68 18.33 17.66
CA GLU A 146 15.71 19.27 17.11
C GLU A 146 16.38 20.55 16.59
N ASP A 147 16.92 20.49 15.36
CA ASP A 147 17.65 21.61 14.76
C ASP A 147 16.75 22.72 14.16
N GLY A 148 15.44 22.70 14.44
CA GLY A 148 14.46 23.62 13.85
C GLY A 148 14.27 23.53 12.33
N THR A 149 14.99 22.62 11.65
CA THR A 149 14.89 22.37 10.21
C THR A 149 13.81 21.35 9.88
N GLU A 150 13.09 21.56 8.78
CA GLU A 150 12.15 20.57 8.23
C GLU A 150 12.95 19.38 7.68
N GLN A 151 12.74 18.22 8.30
CA GLN A 151 13.41 16.97 7.97
C GLN A 151 12.34 15.95 7.55
N PRO A 152 11.93 15.94 6.26
CA PRO A 152 10.75 15.21 5.80
C PRO A 152 10.88 13.68 5.87
N PHE A 153 12.12 13.15 5.96
CA PHE A 153 12.41 11.71 6.04
C PHE A 153 12.84 11.25 7.45
N ALA A 154 12.79 12.14 8.44
CA ALA A 154 13.06 11.78 9.83
C ALA A 154 11.91 10.94 10.40
N VAL A 155 12.25 9.82 11.07
CA VAL A 155 11.34 8.95 11.83
C VAL A 155 11.60 9.09 13.32
#